data_AF-A0A7X8L3Q1-F1
#
_entry.id   AF-A0A7X8L3Q1-F1
#
_cell.length_a   1.000
_cell.length_b   1.000
_cell.length_c   1.000
_cell.angle_alpha   90.00
_cell.angle_beta   90.00
_cell.angle_gamma   90.00
#
_symmetry.space_group_name_H-M   'P 1'
#
loop_
_entity.id
_entity.type
_entity.pdbx_description
1 polymer ?
#
loop_
_entity_poly.entity_id
_entity_poly.type
_entity_poly.pdbx_seq_one_letter_code
_entity_poly.pdbx_strand_id
1 'polypeptide(L)'
;MLKEIKYGALSGKSRAMFGKLLNKHDYKALMQKKNISEVVAYLKCDTHYGAILDEIDENNIHRVSLENTLKKDIISDYAKFFKFASVQLKEFINVYYIKVEIESLKLILRAFEAGYVEYST
;
A
#
# COMPACT_ATOMS: atom_id res chain seq x y z
N MET A 1 22.31 15.09 23.56
CA MET A 1 22.65 14.54 22.23
C MET A 1 22.21 13.08 22.03
N LEU A 2 22.37 12.15 22.98
CA LEU A 2 22.00 10.72 22.77
C LEU A 2 20.50 10.43 22.54
N LYS A 3 19.60 11.33 22.95
CA LYS A 3 18.14 11.14 22.85
C LYS A 3 17.60 11.27 21.41
N GLU A 4 18.26 12.06 20.56
CA GLU A 4 17.87 12.27 19.16
C GLU A 4 18.28 11.10 18.24
N ILE A 5 19.39 10.41 18.57
CA ILE A 5 19.88 9.27 17.79
C ILE A 5 18.97 8.05 17.94
N LYS A 6 18.22 7.94 19.05
CA LYS A 6 17.32 6.82 19.35
C LYS A 6 16.33 6.51 18.22
N TYR A 7 15.92 7.51 17.45
CA TYR A 7 15.02 7.36 16.31
C TYR A 7 15.61 7.85 14.98
N GLY A 8 16.90 8.17 14.91
CA GLY A 8 17.52 8.77 13.72
C GLY A 8 17.41 7.92 12.45
N ALA A 9 17.63 6.60 12.58
CA ALA A 9 17.49 5.68 11.46
C ALA A 9 16.03 5.58 10.98
N LEU A 10 15.09 5.54 11.93
CA LEU A 10 13.67 5.46 11.64
C LEU A 10 13.16 6.77 11.01
N SER A 11 13.53 7.93 11.56
CA SER A 11 13.13 9.23 11.04
C SER A 11 13.68 9.47 9.63
N GLY A 12 14.94 9.08 9.38
CA GLY A 12 15.54 9.09 8.05
C GLY A 12 14.78 8.18 7.07
N LYS A 13 14.45 6.95 7.49
CA LYS A 13 13.66 6.02 6.68
C LYS A 13 12.26 6.56 6.39
N SER A 14 11.57 7.06 7.40
CA SER A 14 10.25 7.68 7.27
C SER A 14 10.29 8.85 6.30
N ARG A 15 11.32 9.71 6.39
CA ARG A 15 11.46 10.86 5.49
C ARG A 15 11.73 10.43 4.04
N ALA A 16 12.58 9.43 3.84
CA ALA A 16 12.84 8.87 2.51
C ALA A 16 11.59 8.24 1.90
N MET A 17 10.76 7.54 2.69
CA MET A 17 9.50 6.98 2.23
C MET A 17 8.44 8.05 1.98
N PHE A 18 8.37 9.08 2.82
CA PHE A 18 7.47 10.22 2.62
C PHE A 18 7.73 10.92 1.29
N GLY A 19 9.01 11.05 0.89
CA GLY A 19 9.38 11.61 -0.42
C GLY A 19 8.84 10.82 -1.62
N LYS A 20 8.38 9.58 -1.41
CA LYS A 20 7.82 8.74 -2.46
C LYS A 20 6.30 8.82 -2.62
N LEU A 21 5.63 9.54 -1.71
CA LEU A 21 4.18 9.70 -1.77
C LEU A 21 3.78 10.55 -2.96
N LEU A 22 2.58 10.28 -3.47
CA LEU A 22 1.97 11.10 -4.51
C LEU A 22 1.89 12.55 -4.04
N ASN A 23 2.36 13.45 -4.89
CA ASN A 23 2.32 14.86 -4.63
C ASN A 23 1.06 15.49 -5.26
N LYS A 24 0.88 16.80 -5.07
CA LYS A 24 -0.29 17.53 -5.58
C LYS A 24 -0.42 17.49 -7.10
N HIS A 25 0.69 17.44 -7.84
CA HIS A 25 0.68 17.30 -9.29
C HIS A 25 0.16 15.92 -9.70
N ASP A 26 0.61 14.85 -9.02
CA ASP A 26 0.15 13.49 -9.30
C ASP A 26 -1.36 13.35 -9.11
N TYR A 27 -1.90 13.89 -8.02
CA TYR A 27 -3.34 13.88 -7.81
C TYR A 27 -4.10 14.64 -8.90
N LYS A 28 -3.59 15.80 -9.35
CA LYS A 28 -4.21 16.53 -10.47
C LYS A 28 -4.18 15.74 -11.77
N ALA A 29 -3.05 15.08 -12.08
CA ALA A 29 -2.93 14.26 -13.28
C ALA A 29 -3.88 13.04 -13.23
N LEU A 30 -3.99 12.39 -12.07
CA LEU A 30 -4.91 11.27 -11.84
C LEU A 30 -6.38 11.68 -12.00
N MET A 31 -6.77 12.87 -11.52
CA MET A 31 -8.13 13.39 -11.69
C MET A 31 -8.52 13.65 -13.15
N GLN A 32 -7.56 13.80 -14.05
CA GLN A 32 -7.80 14.04 -15.47
C GLN A 32 -7.93 12.75 -16.29
N LYS A 33 -7.63 11.59 -15.69
CA LYS A 33 -7.71 10.29 -16.38
C LYS A 33 -9.16 9.85 -16.54
N LYS A 34 -9.48 9.26 -17.69
CA LYS A 34 -10.85 8.91 -18.09
C LYS A 34 -11.28 7.52 -17.66
N ASN A 35 -10.32 6.62 -17.44
CA ASN A 35 -10.57 5.22 -17.14
C ASN A 35 -9.47 4.66 -16.22
N ILE A 36 -9.72 3.44 -15.71
CA ILE A 36 -8.83 2.78 -14.76
C ILE A 36 -7.47 2.42 -15.39
N SER A 37 -7.43 2.05 -16.67
CA SER A 37 -6.19 1.71 -17.37
C SER A 37 -5.24 2.91 -17.44
N GLU A 38 -5.76 4.10 -17.76
CA GLU A 38 -5.00 5.35 -17.75
C GLU A 38 -4.47 5.72 -16.34
N VAL A 39 -5.24 5.40 -15.29
CA VAL A 39 -4.80 5.58 -13.89
C VAL A 39 -3.65 4.64 -13.56
N VAL A 40 -3.77 3.36 -13.92
CA VAL A 40 -2.70 2.36 -13.70
C VAL A 40 -1.44 2.77 -14.45
N ALA A 41 -1.56 3.13 -15.73
CA ALA A 41 -0.44 3.56 -16.56
C ALA A 41 0.32 4.73 -15.93
N TYR A 42 -0.41 5.74 -15.44
CA TYR A 42 0.20 6.87 -14.74
C TYR A 42 0.90 6.46 -13.45
N LEU A 43 0.23 5.66 -12.60
CA LEU A 43 0.85 5.19 -11.35
C LEU A 43 2.10 4.34 -11.63
N LYS A 44 2.09 3.54 -12.69
CA LYS A 44 3.20 2.66 -13.07
C LYS A 44 4.40 3.44 -13.61
N CYS A 45 4.18 4.35 -14.55
CA CYS A 45 5.24 5.03 -15.30
C CYS A 45 5.73 6.32 -14.63
N ASP A 46 4.84 7.08 -14.00
CA ASP A 46 5.11 8.44 -13.54
C ASP A 46 5.27 8.54 -12.02
N THR A 47 5.19 7.42 -11.28
CA THR A 47 5.26 7.42 -9.81
C THR A 47 6.11 6.26 -9.26
N HIS A 48 6.29 6.20 -7.94
CA HIS A 48 7.03 5.12 -7.30
C HIS A 48 6.30 3.77 -7.27
N TYR A 49 5.04 3.70 -7.71
CA TYR A 49 4.29 2.46 -7.76
C TYR A 49 4.69 1.53 -8.92
N GLY A 50 5.56 1.98 -9.85
CA GLY A 50 6.05 1.12 -10.94
C GLY A 50 6.53 -0.25 -10.47
N ALA A 51 7.28 -0.30 -9.36
CA ALA A 51 7.82 -1.56 -8.84
C ALA A 51 6.76 -2.59 -8.39
N ILE A 52 5.56 -2.16 -8.00
CA ILE A 52 4.47 -3.07 -7.57
C ILE A 52 3.43 -3.29 -8.66
N LEU A 53 3.44 -2.47 -9.72
CA LEU A 53 2.51 -2.53 -10.84
C LEU A 53 3.16 -3.13 -12.10
N ASP A 54 4.43 -3.54 -12.03
CA ASP A 54 5.21 -3.93 -13.21
C ASP A 54 4.64 -5.18 -13.90
N GLU A 55 4.22 -6.15 -13.10
CA GLU A 55 3.64 -7.42 -13.57
C GLU A 55 2.16 -7.30 -13.97
N ILE A 56 1.53 -6.13 -13.80
CA ILE A 56 0.10 -5.98 -14.07
C ILE A 56 -0.14 -5.44 -15.48
N ASP A 57 -0.97 -6.15 -16.24
CA ASP A 57 -1.44 -5.73 -17.57
C ASP A 57 -2.50 -4.64 -17.43
N GLU A 58 -2.18 -3.44 -17.93
CA GLU A 58 -3.03 -2.25 -17.89
C GLU A 58 -4.40 -2.44 -18.56
N ASN A 59 -4.49 -3.36 -19.52
CA ASN A 59 -5.71 -3.58 -20.32
C ASN A 59 -6.75 -4.47 -19.62
N ASN A 60 -6.37 -5.20 -18.56
CA ASN A 60 -7.25 -6.16 -17.88
C ASN A 60 -7.37 -5.92 -16.37
N ILE A 61 -7.12 -4.69 -15.91
CA ILE A 61 -7.21 -4.35 -14.48
C ILE A 61 -8.60 -3.86 -14.11
N HIS A 62 -9.19 -4.55 -13.13
CA HIS A 62 -10.32 -4.05 -12.38
C HIS A 62 -9.87 -3.14 -11.22
N ARG A 63 -10.67 -2.11 -10.94
CA ARG A 63 -10.47 -1.17 -9.81
C ARG A 63 -10.16 -1.89 -8.49
N VAL A 64 -10.88 -2.97 -8.19
CA VAL A 64 -10.70 -3.76 -6.97
C VAL A 64 -9.31 -4.41 -6.91
N SER A 65 -8.80 -4.91 -8.04
CA SER A 65 -7.47 -5.52 -8.13
C SER A 65 -6.37 -4.48 -7.87
N LEU A 66 -6.50 -3.29 -8.48
CA LEU A 66 -5.59 -2.18 -8.24
C LEU A 66 -5.58 -1.77 -6.76
N GLU A 67 -6.76 -1.53 -6.17
CA GLU A 67 -6.87 -1.17 -4.76
C GLU A 67 -6.24 -2.21 -3.84
N ASN A 68 -6.46 -3.50 -4.12
CA ASN A 68 -5.87 -4.58 -3.34
C ASN A 68 -4.35 -4.60 -3.45
N THR A 69 -3.79 -4.33 -4.62
CA THR A 69 -2.34 -4.23 -4.82
C THR A 69 -1.75 -3.04 -4.06
N LEU A 70 -2.37 -1.87 -4.15
CA LEU A 70 -1.94 -0.68 -3.40
C LEU A 70 -2.02 -0.90 -1.88
N LYS A 71 -3.08 -1.57 -1.40
CA LYS A 71 -3.21 -1.94 0.02
C LYS A 71 -2.13 -2.92 0.48
N LYS A 72 -1.72 -3.88 -0.37
CA LYS A 72 -0.60 -4.79 -0.07
C LYS A 72 0.73 -4.04 0.05
N ASP A 73 0.96 -3.04 -0.80
CA ASP A 73 2.19 -2.23 -0.73
C ASP A 73 2.31 -1.45 0.58
N ILE A 74 1.19 -0.97 1.13
CA ILE A 74 1.15 -0.35 2.46
C ILE A 74 1.72 -1.32 3.52
N ILE A 75 1.36 -2.61 3.48
CA ILE A 75 1.88 -3.62 4.41
C ILE A 75 3.39 -3.82 4.23
N SER A 76 3.87 -3.85 2.98
CA SER A 76 5.30 -3.91 2.65
C SER A 76 6.07 -2.72 3.24
N ASP A 77 5.47 -1.53 3.18
CA ASP A 77 6.00 -0.32 3.80
C ASP A 77 6.09 -0.42 5.33
N TYR A 78 5.09 -0.99 6.00
CA TYR A 78 5.17 -1.27 7.43
C TYR A 78 6.29 -2.24 7.79
N ALA A 79 6.48 -3.30 7.00
CA ALA A 79 7.57 -4.26 7.21
C ALA A 79 8.96 -3.57 7.15
N LYS A 80 9.13 -2.53 6.32
CA LYS A 80 10.38 -1.75 6.24
C LYS A 80 10.67 -1.01 7.55
N PHE A 81 9.66 -0.57 8.30
CA PHE A 81 9.85 0.09 9.61
C PHE A 81 10.22 -0.88 10.72
N PHE A 82 9.70 -2.12 10.70
CA PHE A 82 10.02 -3.14 11.71
C PHE A 82 11.52 -3.41 11.84
N LYS A 83 12.28 -3.32 10.74
CA LYS A 83 13.74 -3.53 10.74
C LYS A 83 14.49 -2.53 11.62
N PHE A 84 13.98 -1.31 11.77
CA PHE A 84 14.63 -0.22 12.49
C PHE A 84 13.91 0.15 13.79
N ALA A 85 12.80 -0.51 14.10
CA ALA A 85 11.97 -0.20 15.26
C ALA A 85 12.47 -0.87 16.55
N SER A 86 12.45 -0.13 17.66
CA SER A 86 12.59 -0.68 19.01
C SER A 86 11.37 -1.53 19.39
N VAL A 87 11.48 -2.41 20.40
CA VAL A 87 10.39 -3.30 20.88
C VAL A 87 9.06 -2.56 21.07
N GLN A 88 9.06 -1.45 21.82
CA GLN A 88 7.86 -0.61 22.06
C GLN A 88 7.23 -0.07 20.77
N LEU A 89 8.06 0.24 19.77
CA LEU A 89 7.58 0.77 18.50
C LEU A 89 7.06 -0.35 17.60
N LYS A 90 7.64 -1.56 17.69
CA LYS A 90 7.10 -2.73 17.00
C LYS A 90 5.70 -3.06 17.49
N GLU A 91 5.43 -2.96 18.79
CA GLU A 91 4.09 -3.10 19.35
C GLU A 91 3.12 -2.07 18.77
N PHE A 92 3.54 -0.81 18.67
CA PHE A 92 2.73 0.24 18.04
C PHE A 92 2.44 -0.05 16.55
N ILE A 93 3.46 -0.44 15.77
CA ILE A 93 3.28 -0.78 14.36
C ILE A 93 2.36 -2.02 14.22
N ASN A 94 2.45 -2.98 15.15
CA ASN A 94 1.63 -4.18 15.14
C ASN A 94 0.12 -3.87 15.26
N VAL A 95 -0.26 -2.82 15.98
CA VAL A 95 -1.67 -2.37 16.04
C VAL A 95 -2.20 -2.06 14.65
N TYR A 96 -1.40 -1.41 13.79
CA TYR A 96 -1.80 -1.13 12.42
C TYR A 96 -1.89 -2.41 11.59
N TYR A 97 -0.94 -3.34 11.77
CA TYR A 97 -0.96 -4.64 11.10
C TYR A 97 -2.26 -5.41 11.40
N ILE A 98 -2.65 -5.51 12.68
CA ILE A 98 -3.89 -6.14 13.12
C ILE A 98 -5.10 -5.46 12.48
N LYS A 99 -5.12 -4.12 12.39
CA LYS A 99 -6.19 -3.39 11.71
C LYS A 99 -6.33 -3.81 10.24
N VAL A 100 -5.23 -3.92 9.51
CA VAL A 100 -5.24 -4.33 8.09
C VAL A 100 -5.70 -5.78 7.94
N GLU A 101 -5.32 -6.65 8.87
CA GLU A 101 -5.77 -8.04 8.92
C GLU A 101 -7.29 -8.13 9.13
N ILE A 102 -7.84 -7.37 10.08
CA ILE A 102 -9.28 -7.28 10.32
C ILE A 102 -10.03 -6.80 9.07
N GLU A 103 -9.54 -5.78 8.37
CA GLU A 103 -10.17 -5.31 7.13
C GLU A 103 -10.11 -6.35 6.00
N SER A 104 -9.04 -7.14 5.93
CA SER A 104 -8.90 -8.24 4.99
C SER A 104 -9.90 -9.37 5.30
N LEU A 105 -10.05 -9.74 6.57
CA LEU A 105 -11.03 -10.73 7.02
C LEU A 105 -12.46 -10.27 6.70
N LYS A 106 -12.79 -8.99 6.96
CA LYS A 106 -14.10 -8.43 6.59
C LYS A 106 -14.36 -8.49 5.08
N LEU A 107 -13.34 -8.25 4.26
CA LEU A 107 -13.46 -8.34 2.80
C LEU A 107 -13.78 -9.77 2.36
N ILE A 108 -13.05 -10.76 2.92
CA ILE A 108 -13.26 -12.19 2.64
C ILE A 108 -14.68 -12.62 3.05
N LEU A 109 -15.12 -12.24 4.26
CA LEU A 109 -16.45 -12.59 4.77
C LEU A 109 -17.56 -12.03 3.88
N ARG A 110 -17.47 -10.76 3.45
CA ARG A 110 -18.46 -10.17 2.54
C ARG A 110 -18.48 -10.86 1.17
N ALA A 111 -17.32 -11.26 0.66
CA ALA A 111 -17.23 -12.00 -0.60
C ALA A 111 -17.89 -13.40 -0.47
N PHE A 112 -17.70 -14.05 0.68
CA PHE A 112 -18.35 -15.33 1.00
C PHE A 112 -19.87 -15.18 1.11
N GLU A 113 -20.37 -14.19 1.85
CA GLU A 113 -21.81 -13.92 1.98
C GLU A 113 -22.48 -13.60 0.64
N ALA A 114 -21.79 -12.91 -0.26
CA ALA A 114 -22.30 -12.57 -1.58
C ALA A 114 -22.26 -13.72 -2.60
N GLY A 115 -21.82 -14.92 -2.21
CA GLY A 115 -21.85 -16.12 -3.05
C GLY A 115 -20.74 -16.22 -4.10
N TYR A 116 -19.67 -15.41 -4.00
CA TYR A 116 -18.55 -15.42 -4.96
C TYR A 116 -17.52 -16.55 -4.74
N VAL A 117 -17.78 -17.46 -3.79
CA VAL A 117 -16.93 -18.64 -3.57
C VAL A 117 -17.59 -19.83 -4.25
N GLU A 118 -17.30 -19.99 -5.54
CA GLU A 118 -17.54 -21.27 -6.21
C GLU A 118 -16.63 -22.31 -5.55
N TYR A 119 -17.23 -23.30 -4.89
CA TYR A 119 -16.53 -24.52 -4.51
C TYR A 119 -16.14 -25.25 -5.80
N SER A 120 -14.88 -25.15 -6.24
CA SER A 120 -14.36 -26.16 -7.17
C SER A 120 -14.28 -27.47 -6.40
N THR A 121 -15.23 -28.36 -6.67
CA THR A 121 -15.18 -29.77 -6.26
C THR A 121 -14.27 -30.53 -7.20
#